data_AF-A0A2X1J764-F1
#
_entry.id   AF-A0A2X1J764-F1
#
_cell.length_a   1.000
_cell.length_b   1.000
_cell.length_c   1.000
_cell.angle_alpha   90.00
_cell.angle_beta   90.00
_cell.angle_gamma   90.00
#
_symmetry.space_group_name_H-M   'P 1'
#
loop_
_entity.id
_entity.type
_entity.pdbx_description
1 polymer ?
#
loop_
_entity_poly.entity_id
_entity_poly.type
_entity_poly.pdbx_seq_one_letter_code
_entity_poly.pdbx_strand_id
1 'polypeptide(L)'
;MSSRNNPARVAIVMGSKSDWATMQFAAEIFEILNVPHHVEVVSAHRTPDKLFSFAESAEENGYQVIIAGAGGAAHLPGMIAAKTLVPVLGVPVQSAALSGVDSLYSIVQMPRGIPVGTLAIGKAGAANAALLAAQILATHDKELHQRLNDWRKAQTDEVLENPDPRGGGMKQVCVLGNGQLGRMLRQAGEPLGIAVWPVGLDAEPAAVPFQQSVITAEIERWPETALTRELARHPAFVNRDVFPIIADRLTQKQLFDKLHLPTAPWQLLAERSEWPAVFDRLGELAIVKRRTGGYDGRGQWRLRADETEQLPAECYGECIVEQGINFSGEVSLVGARGFDGSTVFYPLTHNLHQDGILRTSVAFPQANAQQQAQAEEMLSAIMQELGYVGVMAMECFVTPQGLLINELAPRVHNSGHWTQNGASISQFELHLRAITDLPLPQPVVNNPSVMINLIGSDANYDWLKLPLVHLHWYDKEVRPGRKVGHLNLTDSDTSRLTATLEALIPLLPPEYASGVIWAQSKFG
;
A
#
# COMPACT_ATOMS: atom_id res chain seq x y z
N MET A 1 -9.23 -43.76 6.45
CA MET A 1 -10.35 -44.24 5.62
C MET A 1 -10.47 -43.27 4.44
N SER A 2 -10.59 -43.82 3.24
CA SER A 2 -10.39 -43.17 1.93
C SER A 2 -11.32 -41.97 1.68
N SER A 3 -10.73 -40.85 1.24
CA SER A 3 -11.34 -39.65 0.66
C SER A 3 -12.01 -39.96 -0.68
N ARG A 4 -13.08 -40.75 -0.68
CA ARG A 4 -13.87 -40.99 -1.89
C ARG A 4 -14.50 -39.67 -2.32
N ASN A 5 -14.20 -39.25 -3.56
CA ASN A 5 -14.85 -38.18 -4.32
C ASN A 5 -16.33 -38.10 -3.94
N ASN A 6 -16.69 -37.13 -3.12
CA ASN A 6 -18.08 -36.86 -2.84
C ASN A 6 -18.61 -36.08 -4.06
N PRO A 7 -19.46 -36.68 -4.90
CA PRO A 7 -19.89 -36.04 -6.15
C PRO A 7 -20.58 -34.71 -5.84
N ALA A 8 -20.41 -33.72 -6.73
CA ALA A 8 -20.98 -32.40 -6.54
C ALA A 8 -22.50 -32.48 -6.37
N ARG A 9 -23.02 -32.02 -5.23
CA ARG A 9 -24.47 -32.06 -4.92
C ARG A 9 -25.19 -30.78 -5.34
N VAL A 10 -24.44 -29.74 -5.68
CA VAL A 10 -24.95 -28.45 -6.14
C VAL A 10 -24.27 -28.07 -7.45
N ALA A 11 -25.03 -27.52 -8.39
CA ALA A 11 -24.49 -26.88 -9.58
C ALA A 11 -24.69 -25.36 -9.51
N ILE A 12 -23.62 -24.58 -9.74
CA ILE A 12 -23.66 -23.14 -9.95
C ILE A 12 -23.53 -22.89 -11.45
N VAL A 13 -24.59 -22.41 -12.08
CA VAL A 13 -24.62 -22.12 -13.51
C VAL A 13 -24.90 -20.66 -13.78
N MET A 14 -24.31 -20.16 -14.87
CA MET A 14 -24.43 -18.75 -15.23
C MET A 14 -24.42 -18.51 -16.74
N GLY A 15 -25.04 -17.42 -17.19
CA GLY A 15 -25.23 -17.14 -18.61
C GLY A 15 -23.95 -16.73 -19.35
N SER A 16 -22.94 -16.25 -18.63
CA SER A 16 -21.69 -15.71 -19.18
C SER A 16 -20.55 -15.75 -18.16
N LYS A 17 -19.29 -15.65 -18.64
CA LYS A 17 -18.13 -15.50 -17.74
C LYS A 17 -18.19 -14.21 -16.90
N SER A 18 -18.79 -13.14 -17.41
CA SER A 18 -18.93 -11.88 -16.67
C SER A 18 -19.85 -12.00 -15.45
N ASP A 19 -20.82 -12.92 -15.48
CA ASP A 19 -21.70 -13.19 -14.33
C ASP A 19 -20.94 -13.80 -13.14
N TRP A 20 -19.75 -14.39 -13.38
CA TRP A 20 -18.90 -14.97 -12.34
C TRP A 20 -18.51 -13.96 -11.26
N ALA A 21 -18.34 -12.68 -11.61
CA ALA A 21 -18.06 -11.63 -10.64
C ALA A 21 -19.12 -11.54 -9.52
N THR A 22 -20.36 -11.98 -9.80
CA THR A 22 -21.44 -12.12 -8.81
C THR A 22 -21.57 -13.56 -8.30
N MET A 23 -21.46 -14.56 -9.18
CA MET A 23 -21.72 -15.95 -8.80
C MET A 23 -20.60 -16.59 -7.96
N GLN A 24 -19.38 -16.05 -7.99
CA GLN A 24 -18.27 -16.52 -7.15
C GLN A 24 -18.61 -16.49 -5.66
N PHE A 25 -19.43 -15.54 -5.21
CA PHE A 25 -19.86 -15.45 -3.80
C PHE A 25 -20.72 -16.65 -3.36
N ALA A 26 -21.33 -17.39 -4.29
CA ALA A 26 -21.97 -18.67 -3.96
C ALA A 26 -20.92 -19.80 -3.78
N ALA A 27 -19.87 -19.81 -4.60
CA ALA A 27 -18.78 -20.78 -4.49
C ALA A 27 -17.98 -20.59 -3.19
N GLU A 28 -17.66 -19.34 -2.83
CA GLU A 28 -16.98 -19.00 -1.57
C GLU A 28 -17.72 -19.55 -0.34
N ILE A 29 -19.05 -19.43 -0.29
CA ILE A 29 -19.86 -20.00 0.79
C ILE A 29 -19.75 -21.52 0.83
N PHE A 30 -19.75 -22.19 -0.32
CA PHE A 30 -19.59 -23.64 -0.36
C PHE A 30 -18.17 -24.09 0.00
N GLU A 31 -17.14 -23.30 -0.30
CA GLU A 31 -15.78 -23.56 0.17
C GLU A 31 -15.70 -23.46 1.70
N ILE A 32 -16.29 -22.41 2.29
CA ILE A 32 -16.38 -22.24 3.75
C ILE A 32 -17.14 -23.40 4.41
N LEU A 33 -18.27 -23.82 3.84
CA LEU A 33 -19.11 -24.89 4.36
C LEU A 33 -18.65 -26.30 3.93
N ASN A 34 -17.55 -26.40 3.18
CA ASN A 34 -17.01 -27.63 2.62
C ASN A 34 -18.09 -28.47 1.89
N VAL A 35 -18.81 -27.83 0.97
CA VAL A 35 -19.85 -28.43 0.12
C VAL A 35 -19.30 -28.59 -1.30
N PRO A 36 -19.12 -29.83 -1.79
CA PRO A 36 -18.72 -30.06 -3.17
C PRO A 36 -19.74 -29.51 -4.16
N HIS A 37 -19.29 -28.68 -5.09
CA HIS A 37 -20.14 -28.02 -6.07
C HIS A 37 -19.50 -28.00 -7.46
N HIS A 38 -20.36 -27.97 -8.49
CA HIS A 38 -19.98 -27.84 -9.90
C HIS A 38 -20.18 -26.40 -10.36
N VAL A 39 -19.32 -25.89 -11.25
CA VAL A 39 -19.43 -24.53 -11.79
C VAL A 39 -19.35 -24.57 -13.31
N GLU A 40 -20.33 -23.98 -13.99
CA GLU A 40 -20.36 -24.00 -15.45
C GLU A 40 -21.08 -22.80 -16.09
N VAL A 41 -20.61 -22.39 -17.27
CA VAL A 41 -21.33 -21.43 -18.11
C VAL A 41 -22.35 -22.15 -18.99
N VAL A 42 -23.63 -21.81 -18.82
CA VAL A 42 -24.78 -22.32 -19.54
C VAL A 42 -25.66 -21.14 -19.96
N SER A 43 -25.66 -20.79 -21.24
CA SER A 43 -26.35 -19.59 -21.75
C SER A 43 -27.71 -19.94 -22.34
N ALA A 44 -28.78 -19.37 -21.80
CA ALA A 44 -30.14 -19.57 -22.30
C ALA A 44 -30.34 -19.09 -23.74
N HIS A 45 -29.64 -18.01 -24.13
CA HIS A 45 -29.81 -17.39 -25.45
C HIS A 45 -28.78 -17.86 -26.47
N ARG A 46 -27.58 -18.25 -26.03
CA ARG A 46 -26.46 -18.61 -26.93
C ARG A 46 -26.25 -20.11 -27.07
N THR A 47 -26.64 -20.90 -26.06
CA THR A 47 -26.46 -22.36 -26.03
C THR A 47 -27.72 -23.06 -25.50
N PRO A 48 -28.89 -22.89 -26.15
CA PRO A 48 -30.16 -23.40 -25.65
C PRO A 48 -30.20 -24.93 -25.55
N ASP A 49 -29.61 -25.66 -26.51
CA ASP A 49 -29.57 -27.12 -26.46
C ASP A 49 -28.73 -27.63 -25.29
N LYS A 50 -27.58 -26.98 -25.03
CA LYS A 50 -26.74 -27.27 -23.86
C LYS A 50 -27.51 -27.04 -22.56
N LEU A 51 -28.29 -25.95 -22.47
CA LEU A 51 -29.14 -25.67 -21.32
C LEU A 51 -30.15 -26.80 -21.10
N PHE A 52 -30.84 -27.23 -22.16
CA PHE A 52 -31.81 -28.32 -22.05
C PHE A 52 -31.14 -29.63 -21.63
N SER A 53 -30.03 -30.02 -22.27
CA SER A 53 -29.29 -31.22 -21.87
C SER A 53 -28.80 -31.15 -20.42
N PHE A 54 -28.31 -29.99 -19.96
CA PHE A 54 -27.91 -29.79 -18.57
C PHE A 54 -29.08 -29.98 -17.60
N ALA A 55 -30.22 -29.34 -17.87
CA ALA A 55 -31.38 -29.39 -16.98
C ALA A 55 -32.02 -30.79 -16.94
N GLU A 56 -32.19 -31.43 -18.10
CA GLU A 56 -32.81 -32.75 -18.23
C GLU A 56 -31.95 -33.84 -17.57
N SER A 57 -30.62 -33.72 -17.60
CA SER A 57 -29.69 -34.66 -16.94
C SER A 57 -29.33 -34.29 -15.50
N ALA A 58 -29.88 -33.21 -14.94
CA ALA A 58 -29.42 -32.69 -13.65
C ALA A 58 -29.59 -33.69 -12.48
N GLU A 59 -30.73 -34.38 -12.45
CA GLU A 59 -31.03 -35.39 -11.42
C GLU A 59 -30.12 -36.62 -11.59
N GLU A 60 -29.91 -37.09 -12.83
CA GLU A 60 -29.01 -38.21 -13.15
C GLU A 60 -27.55 -37.92 -12.77
N ASN A 61 -27.12 -36.66 -12.89
CA ASN A 61 -25.80 -36.18 -12.46
C ASN A 61 -25.66 -36.03 -10.93
N GLY A 62 -26.73 -36.28 -10.16
CA GLY A 62 -26.71 -36.25 -8.71
C GLY A 62 -26.89 -34.86 -8.08
N TYR A 63 -27.26 -33.84 -8.87
CA TYR A 63 -27.55 -32.52 -8.34
C TYR A 63 -28.85 -32.53 -7.54
N GLN A 64 -28.79 -31.97 -6.34
CA GLN A 64 -29.95 -31.83 -5.44
C GLN A 64 -30.45 -30.39 -5.37
N VAL A 65 -29.63 -29.41 -5.76
CA VAL A 65 -30.01 -28.00 -5.92
C VAL A 65 -29.21 -27.40 -7.08
N ILE A 66 -29.83 -26.52 -7.86
CA ILE A 66 -29.15 -25.73 -8.89
C ILE A 66 -29.25 -24.26 -8.50
N ILE A 67 -28.12 -23.55 -8.53
CA ILE A 67 -28.05 -22.10 -8.39
C ILE A 67 -27.79 -21.51 -9.78
N ALA A 68 -28.72 -20.71 -10.30
CA ALA A 68 -28.64 -20.14 -11.63
C ALA A 68 -28.58 -18.60 -11.58
N GLY A 69 -27.50 -18.02 -12.10
CA GLY A 69 -27.28 -16.58 -12.17
C GLY A 69 -27.44 -16.01 -13.58
N ALA A 70 -28.22 -14.95 -13.74
CA ALA A 70 -28.30 -14.24 -15.02
C ALA A 70 -28.67 -12.76 -14.87
N GLY A 71 -28.14 -11.93 -15.78
CA GLY A 71 -28.46 -10.51 -15.91
C GLY A 71 -29.33 -10.18 -17.14
N GLY A 72 -29.90 -8.97 -17.18
CA GLY A 72 -30.69 -8.48 -18.31
C GLY A 72 -32.04 -9.17 -18.42
N ALA A 73 -32.33 -9.79 -19.57
CA ALA A 73 -33.52 -10.61 -19.75
C ALA A 73 -33.55 -11.87 -18.84
N ALA A 74 -32.40 -12.30 -18.31
CA ALA A 74 -32.25 -13.26 -17.21
C ALA A 74 -33.08 -14.57 -17.27
N HIS A 75 -33.31 -15.14 -18.46
CA HIS A 75 -34.14 -16.35 -18.64
C HIS A 75 -33.56 -17.65 -18.06
N LEU A 76 -32.25 -17.70 -17.75
CA LEU A 76 -31.57 -18.95 -17.39
C LEU A 76 -32.25 -19.74 -16.25
N PRO A 77 -32.59 -19.14 -15.10
CA PRO A 77 -33.18 -19.90 -13.99
C PRO A 77 -34.54 -20.50 -14.34
N GLY A 78 -35.40 -19.71 -14.98
CA GLY A 78 -36.74 -20.16 -15.37
C GLY A 78 -36.72 -21.25 -16.43
N MET A 79 -35.80 -21.16 -17.41
CA MET A 79 -35.64 -22.17 -18.45
C MET A 79 -35.11 -23.50 -17.91
N ILE A 80 -34.20 -23.47 -16.93
CA ILE A 80 -33.75 -24.69 -16.24
C ILE A 80 -34.91 -25.29 -15.44
N ALA A 81 -35.63 -24.48 -14.65
CA ALA A 81 -36.74 -24.96 -13.81
C ALA A 81 -37.87 -25.59 -14.63
N ALA A 82 -38.06 -25.17 -15.89
CA ALA A 82 -39.06 -25.76 -16.79
C ALA A 82 -38.71 -27.19 -17.26
N LYS A 83 -37.47 -27.63 -17.03
CA LYS A 83 -36.90 -28.87 -17.59
C LYS A 83 -36.38 -29.85 -16.55
N THR A 84 -36.48 -29.53 -15.27
CA THR A 84 -35.98 -30.39 -14.19
C THR A 84 -36.86 -30.31 -12.95
N LEU A 85 -36.87 -31.39 -12.15
CA LEU A 85 -37.47 -31.40 -10.82
C LEU A 85 -36.47 -30.98 -9.73
N VAL A 86 -35.18 -30.89 -10.06
CA VAL A 86 -34.16 -30.39 -9.14
C VAL A 86 -34.47 -28.92 -8.80
N PRO A 87 -34.59 -28.56 -7.51
CA PRO A 87 -34.87 -27.19 -7.10
C PRO A 87 -33.91 -26.17 -7.71
N VAL A 88 -34.46 -25.12 -8.32
CA VAL A 88 -33.67 -24.03 -8.92
C VAL A 88 -33.78 -22.77 -8.06
N LEU A 89 -32.62 -22.29 -7.64
CA LEU A 89 -32.42 -21.03 -6.94
C LEU A 89 -31.90 -19.98 -7.92
N GLY A 90 -32.73 -18.98 -8.23
CA GLY A 90 -32.42 -17.93 -9.18
C GLY A 90 -31.75 -16.73 -8.52
N VAL A 91 -30.59 -16.33 -9.03
CA VAL A 91 -29.85 -15.15 -8.59
C VAL A 91 -29.92 -14.06 -9.67
N PRO A 92 -30.66 -12.97 -9.43
CA PRO A 92 -30.63 -11.81 -10.31
C PRO A 92 -29.25 -11.16 -10.30
N VAL A 93 -28.53 -11.20 -11.42
CA VAL A 93 -27.22 -10.53 -11.54
C VAL A 93 -27.45 -9.03 -11.80
N GLN A 94 -26.64 -8.18 -11.18
CA GLN A 94 -26.77 -6.74 -11.32
C GLN A 94 -26.41 -6.32 -12.76
N SER A 95 -27.42 -5.87 -13.53
CA SER A 95 -27.23 -5.33 -14.87
C SER A 95 -26.79 -3.87 -14.83
N ALA A 96 -26.06 -3.41 -15.85
CA ALA A 96 -25.64 -2.01 -15.96
C ALA A 96 -26.81 -1.05 -16.24
N ALA A 97 -27.87 -1.53 -16.90
CA ALA A 97 -28.98 -0.69 -17.34
C ALA A 97 -29.98 -0.39 -16.23
N LEU A 98 -30.34 -1.39 -15.42
CA LEU A 98 -31.43 -1.29 -14.44
C LEU A 98 -31.04 -1.85 -13.06
N SER A 99 -29.74 -1.91 -12.77
CA SER A 99 -29.21 -2.38 -11.47
C SER A 99 -29.77 -3.74 -11.04
N GLY A 100 -30.06 -4.62 -12.00
CA GLY A 100 -30.60 -5.97 -11.74
C GLY A 100 -32.10 -6.03 -11.43
N VAL A 101 -32.84 -4.92 -11.49
CA VAL A 101 -34.31 -4.91 -11.33
C VAL A 101 -35.00 -5.63 -12.49
N ASP A 102 -34.47 -5.46 -13.70
CA ASP A 102 -34.84 -6.24 -14.89
C ASP A 102 -34.68 -7.74 -14.65
N SER A 103 -33.53 -8.11 -14.10
CA SER A 103 -33.14 -9.49 -13.85
C SER A 103 -34.03 -10.09 -12.76
N LEU A 104 -34.35 -9.31 -11.72
CA LEU A 104 -35.25 -9.72 -10.65
C LEU A 104 -36.65 -10.00 -11.18
N TYR A 105 -37.22 -9.08 -11.97
CA TYR A 105 -38.56 -9.28 -12.52
C TYR A 105 -38.62 -10.45 -13.49
N SER A 106 -37.57 -10.65 -14.30
CA SER A 106 -37.45 -11.82 -15.18
C SER A 106 -37.42 -13.15 -14.44
N ILE A 107 -36.84 -13.21 -13.25
CA ILE A 107 -36.66 -14.46 -12.51
C ILE A 107 -37.84 -14.72 -11.55
N VAL A 108 -38.38 -13.67 -10.92
CA VAL A 108 -39.43 -13.80 -9.89
C VAL A 108 -40.82 -14.07 -10.49
N GLN A 109 -41.10 -13.56 -11.69
CA GLN A 109 -42.41 -13.69 -12.34
C GLN A 109 -42.52 -14.97 -13.16
N MET A 110 -42.61 -16.11 -12.48
CA MET A 110 -42.76 -17.42 -13.11
C MET A 110 -44.22 -17.85 -13.28
N PRO A 111 -44.58 -18.53 -14.37
CA PRO A 111 -45.92 -19.10 -14.54
C PRO A 111 -46.19 -20.22 -13.52
N ARG A 112 -47.48 -20.41 -13.20
CA ARG A 112 -47.93 -21.48 -12.31
C ARG A 112 -47.41 -22.84 -12.79
N GLY A 113 -46.69 -23.54 -11.91
CA GLY A 113 -46.15 -24.88 -12.15
C GLY A 113 -44.64 -24.94 -12.40
N ILE A 114 -43.97 -23.81 -12.65
CA ILE A 114 -42.51 -23.74 -12.85
C ILE A 114 -41.88 -22.83 -11.78
N PRO A 115 -41.78 -23.28 -10.52
CA PRO A 115 -41.27 -22.43 -9.44
C PRO A 115 -39.76 -22.18 -9.58
N VAL A 116 -39.34 -20.95 -9.33
CA VAL A 116 -37.93 -20.58 -9.09
C VAL A 116 -37.84 -19.92 -7.74
N GLY A 117 -36.98 -20.45 -6.85
CA GLY A 117 -36.65 -19.77 -5.60
C GLY A 117 -35.80 -18.56 -5.91
N THR A 118 -36.39 -17.38 -6.03
CA THR A 118 -35.66 -16.15 -6.41
C THR A 118 -35.02 -15.49 -5.19
N LEU A 119 -33.74 -15.13 -5.29
CA LEU A 119 -32.98 -14.49 -4.22
C LEU A 119 -32.81 -12.99 -4.48
N ALA A 120 -32.16 -12.30 -3.54
CA ALA A 120 -31.78 -10.89 -3.67
C ALA A 120 -30.92 -10.64 -4.91
N ILE A 121 -30.84 -9.39 -5.35
CA ILE A 121 -30.00 -8.99 -6.48
C ILE A 121 -28.51 -9.02 -6.07
N GLY A 122 -27.65 -9.49 -6.97
CA GLY A 122 -26.19 -9.35 -6.88
C GLY A 122 -25.54 -10.26 -5.84
N LYS A 123 -24.46 -9.76 -5.22
CA LYS A 123 -23.56 -10.53 -4.33
C LYS A 123 -24.30 -11.19 -3.17
N ALA A 124 -25.18 -10.44 -2.50
CA ALA A 124 -26.01 -10.96 -1.41
C ALA A 124 -26.94 -12.08 -1.87
N GLY A 125 -27.47 -11.98 -3.10
CA GLY A 125 -28.27 -13.03 -3.73
C GLY A 125 -27.52 -14.33 -3.90
N ALA A 126 -26.30 -14.26 -4.45
CA ALA A 126 -25.45 -15.41 -4.68
C ALA A 126 -25.07 -16.12 -3.38
N ALA A 127 -24.59 -15.38 -2.37
CA ALA A 127 -24.27 -15.94 -1.06
C ALA A 127 -25.49 -16.58 -0.39
N ASN A 128 -26.65 -15.90 -0.42
CA ASN A 128 -27.88 -16.43 0.16
C ASN A 128 -28.42 -17.65 -0.59
N ALA A 129 -28.23 -17.73 -1.91
CA ALA A 129 -28.59 -18.93 -2.67
C ALA A 129 -27.76 -20.13 -2.22
N ALA A 130 -26.46 -19.95 -1.98
CA ALA A 130 -25.60 -21.01 -1.45
C ALA A 130 -26.00 -21.43 -0.02
N LEU A 131 -26.28 -20.46 0.85
CA LEU A 131 -26.77 -20.75 2.21
C LEU A 131 -28.13 -21.45 2.22
N LEU A 132 -29.04 -21.11 1.30
CA LEU A 132 -30.34 -21.77 1.17
C LEU A 132 -30.18 -23.18 0.57
N ALA A 133 -29.32 -23.35 -0.44
CA ALA A 133 -28.97 -24.67 -0.96
C ALA A 133 -28.37 -25.55 0.14
N ALA A 134 -27.44 -25.03 0.93
CA ALA A 134 -26.86 -25.75 2.07
C ALA A 134 -27.92 -26.14 3.11
N GLN A 135 -28.91 -25.27 3.39
CA GLN A 135 -30.04 -25.61 4.27
C GLN A 135 -30.90 -26.74 3.72
N ILE A 136 -31.18 -26.74 2.41
CA ILE A 136 -31.92 -27.81 1.74
C ILE A 136 -31.17 -29.14 1.91
N LEU A 137 -29.86 -29.16 1.62
CA LEU A 137 -29.04 -30.37 1.78
C LEU A 137 -28.94 -30.82 3.25
N ALA A 138 -28.82 -29.87 4.19
CA ALA A 138 -28.68 -30.12 5.61
C ALA A 138 -29.91 -30.78 6.25
N THR A 139 -31.08 -30.76 5.60
CA THR A 139 -32.26 -31.51 6.06
C THR A 139 -32.01 -33.02 6.12
N HIS A 140 -31.05 -33.51 5.33
CA HIS A 140 -30.66 -34.91 5.25
C HIS A 140 -29.15 -35.14 5.54
N ASP A 141 -28.41 -34.09 5.88
CA ASP A 141 -26.96 -34.11 6.12
C ASP A 141 -26.65 -33.44 7.47
N LYS A 142 -26.48 -34.26 8.51
CA LYS A 142 -26.27 -33.80 9.89
C LYS A 142 -24.93 -33.07 10.07
N GLU A 143 -23.90 -33.46 9.33
CA GLU A 143 -22.59 -32.81 9.42
C GLU A 143 -22.64 -31.41 8.80
N LEU A 144 -23.27 -31.29 7.62
CA LEU A 144 -23.51 -29.99 7.00
C LEU A 144 -24.42 -29.11 7.87
N HIS A 145 -25.44 -29.69 8.50
CA HIS A 145 -26.29 -28.96 9.46
C HIS A 145 -25.47 -28.34 10.59
N GLN A 146 -24.51 -29.08 11.15
CA GLN A 146 -23.64 -28.56 12.20
C GLN A 146 -22.74 -27.44 11.68
N ARG A 147 -22.06 -27.64 10.53
CA ARG A 147 -21.20 -26.59 9.93
C ARG A 147 -21.97 -25.30 9.64
N LEU A 148 -23.22 -25.43 9.19
CA LEU A 148 -24.09 -24.28 8.94
C LEU A 148 -24.51 -23.56 10.24
N ASN A 149 -24.81 -24.31 11.31
CA ASN A 149 -25.09 -23.71 12.62
C ASN A 149 -23.87 -22.99 13.18
N ASP A 150 -22.69 -23.59 13.08
CA ASP A 150 -21.43 -22.99 13.53
C ASP A 150 -21.12 -21.71 12.75
N TRP A 151 -21.31 -21.74 11.43
CA TRP A 151 -21.16 -20.56 10.56
C TRP A 151 -22.12 -19.44 10.97
N ARG A 152 -23.41 -19.73 11.18
CA ARG A 152 -24.40 -18.74 11.63
C ARG A 152 -24.08 -18.18 13.01
N LYS A 153 -23.62 -19.04 13.92
CA LYS A 153 -23.23 -18.64 15.26
C LYS A 153 -22.02 -17.70 15.20
N ALA A 154 -21.00 -18.02 14.40
CA ALA A 154 -19.85 -17.14 14.22
C ALA A 154 -20.24 -15.76 13.69
N GLN A 155 -21.18 -15.68 12.73
CA GLN A 155 -21.71 -14.38 12.25
C GLN A 155 -22.48 -13.61 13.33
N THR A 156 -23.17 -14.32 14.23
CA THR A 156 -23.88 -13.70 15.36
C THR A 156 -22.89 -13.18 16.40
N ASP A 157 -21.91 -14.02 16.76
CA ASP A 157 -20.87 -13.70 17.72
C ASP A 157 -20.06 -12.49 17.21
N GLU A 158 -19.74 -12.42 15.91
CA GLU A 158 -19.07 -11.26 15.29
C GLU A 158 -19.83 -9.94 15.50
N VAL A 159 -21.16 -9.94 15.35
CA VAL A 159 -21.99 -8.74 15.58
C VAL A 159 -22.12 -8.42 17.07
N LEU A 160 -22.23 -9.43 17.93
CA LEU A 160 -22.33 -9.26 19.38
C LEU A 160 -21.01 -8.79 20.00
N GLU A 161 -19.88 -9.20 19.44
CA GLU A 161 -18.53 -8.74 19.78
C GLU A 161 -18.28 -7.33 19.24
N ASN A 162 -19.01 -6.89 18.20
CA ASN A 162 -18.92 -5.55 17.60
C ASN A 162 -20.29 -4.81 17.57
N PRO A 163 -20.90 -4.50 18.75
CA PRO A 163 -22.30 -4.07 18.83
C PRO A 163 -22.55 -2.57 18.51
N ASP A 164 -21.52 -1.73 18.43
CA ASP A 164 -21.69 -0.33 18.01
C ASP A 164 -21.49 -0.22 16.49
N PRO A 165 -22.53 0.15 15.71
CA PRO A 165 -22.39 0.33 14.26
C PRO A 165 -21.54 1.54 13.86
N ARG A 166 -21.19 2.43 14.80
CA ARG A 166 -20.15 3.49 14.64
C ARG A 166 -18.77 3.01 15.11
N GLY A 167 -18.75 1.91 15.86
CA GLY A 167 -17.58 1.23 16.37
C GLY A 167 -17.16 0.08 15.46
N GLY A 168 -16.98 0.34 14.17
CA GLY A 168 -15.92 -0.37 13.46
C GLY A 168 -14.64 -0.10 14.27
N GLY A 169 -14.12 -1.14 14.93
CA GLY A 169 -13.23 -1.03 16.10
C GLY A 169 -12.10 -0.02 15.93
N MET A 170 -11.55 0.45 17.07
CA MET A 170 -10.32 1.25 17.15
C MET A 170 -9.45 1.00 15.92
N LYS A 171 -9.31 1.97 15.00
CA LYS A 171 -8.66 1.72 13.70
C LYS A 171 -7.27 1.16 13.99
N GLN A 172 -7.04 -0.12 13.72
CA GLN A 172 -5.79 -0.78 14.03
C GLN A 172 -4.89 -0.78 12.80
N VAL A 173 -3.65 -0.37 13.01
CA VAL A 173 -2.59 -0.37 11.99
C VAL A 173 -1.43 -1.17 12.53
N CYS A 174 -1.01 -2.20 11.80
CA CYS A 174 0.24 -2.88 12.04
C CYS A 174 1.32 -2.28 11.11
N VAL A 175 2.46 -1.91 11.68
CA VAL A 175 3.59 -1.35 10.93
C VAL A 175 4.72 -2.37 10.97
N LEU A 176 5.10 -2.91 9.82
CA LEU A 176 6.27 -3.76 9.70
C LEU A 176 7.54 -2.92 9.86
N GLY A 177 8.31 -3.22 10.91
CA GLY A 177 9.48 -2.47 11.36
C GLY A 177 9.28 -1.86 12.76
N ASN A 178 10.34 -1.85 13.57
CA ASN A 178 10.34 -1.36 14.95
C ASN A 178 11.32 -0.18 15.16
N GLY A 179 11.48 0.64 14.13
CA GLY A 179 12.30 1.83 14.11
C GLY A 179 11.54 3.09 14.54
N GLN A 180 12.20 4.24 14.35
CA GLN A 180 11.65 5.52 14.75
C GLN A 180 10.45 5.97 13.91
N LEU A 181 10.32 5.50 12.67
CA LEU A 181 9.22 5.93 11.80
C LEU A 181 7.90 5.30 12.25
N GLY A 182 7.91 4.01 12.60
CA GLY A 182 6.81 3.30 13.24
C GLY A 182 6.45 3.91 14.59
N ARG A 183 7.45 4.31 15.39
CA ARG A 183 7.22 5.09 16.62
C ARG A 183 6.47 6.39 16.35
N MET A 184 6.89 7.17 15.36
CA MET A 184 6.24 8.45 15.02
C MET A 184 4.86 8.27 14.37
N LEU A 185 4.64 7.19 13.59
CA LEU A 185 3.31 6.78 13.15
C LEU A 185 2.41 6.50 14.36
N ARG A 186 2.90 5.75 15.35
CA ARG A 186 2.14 5.47 16.58
C ARG A 186 1.78 6.74 17.34
N GLN A 187 2.74 7.64 17.52
CA GLN A 187 2.50 8.93 18.17
C GLN A 187 1.46 9.78 17.41
N ALA A 188 1.48 9.76 16.07
CA ALA A 188 0.53 10.50 15.25
C ALA A 188 -0.87 9.87 15.23
N GLY A 189 -0.97 8.54 15.34
CA GLY A 189 -2.24 7.82 15.34
C GLY A 189 -3.02 7.91 16.65
N GLU A 190 -2.31 7.97 17.78
CA GLU A 190 -2.93 7.94 19.12
C GLU A 190 -3.98 9.04 19.34
N PRO A 191 -3.75 10.33 19.01
CA PRO A 191 -4.76 11.39 19.13
C PRO A 191 -5.95 11.24 18.19
N LEU A 192 -5.82 10.44 17.12
CA LEU A 192 -6.88 10.16 16.14
C LEU A 192 -7.73 8.94 16.52
N GLY A 193 -7.40 8.27 17.64
CA GLY A 193 -8.02 7.01 18.01
C GLY A 193 -7.59 5.82 17.13
N ILE A 194 -6.43 5.93 16.47
CA ILE A 194 -5.83 4.86 15.65
C ILE A 194 -4.79 4.13 16.50
N ALA A 195 -5.03 2.86 16.83
CA ALA A 195 -4.00 2.02 17.44
C ALA A 195 -2.97 1.62 16.40
N VAL A 196 -1.70 1.97 16.64
CA VAL A 196 -0.60 1.60 15.76
C VAL A 196 0.37 0.68 16.49
N TRP A 197 0.66 -0.46 15.88
CA TRP A 197 1.54 -1.50 16.39
C TRP A 197 2.78 -1.62 15.50
N PRO A 198 3.88 -0.90 15.79
CA PRO A 198 5.18 -1.18 15.18
C PRO A 198 5.71 -2.53 15.62
N VAL A 199 6.15 -3.36 14.66
CA VAL A 199 6.49 -4.75 14.92
C VAL A 199 7.89 -5.08 14.40
N GLY A 200 8.71 -5.68 15.25
CA GLY A 200 10.03 -6.19 14.87
C GLY A 200 9.92 -7.39 13.93
N LEU A 201 10.93 -7.58 13.07
CA LEU A 201 10.99 -8.71 12.13
C LEU A 201 11.08 -10.08 12.84
N ASP A 202 11.54 -10.06 14.08
CA ASP A 202 11.73 -11.16 15.01
C ASP A 202 10.50 -11.46 15.88
N ALA A 203 9.44 -10.67 15.78
CA ALA A 203 8.22 -10.88 16.57
C ALA A 203 7.48 -12.16 16.15
N GLU A 204 6.87 -12.82 17.13
CA GLU A 204 6.01 -13.98 16.88
C GLU A 204 4.68 -13.52 16.26
N PRO A 205 4.21 -14.14 15.14
CA PRO A 205 2.99 -13.72 14.47
C PRO A 205 1.75 -13.70 15.37
N ALA A 206 1.67 -14.62 16.34
CA ALA A 206 0.55 -14.73 17.27
C ALA A 206 0.41 -13.53 18.22
N ALA A 207 1.48 -12.76 18.43
CA ALA A 207 1.48 -11.57 19.28
C ALA A 207 1.10 -10.29 18.53
N VAL A 208 0.86 -10.38 17.22
CA VAL A 208 0.64 -9.23 16.34
C VAL A 208 -0.82 -9.23 15.88
N PRO A 209 -1.59 -8.14 16.09
CA PRO A 209 -3.01 -8.09 15.74
C PRO A 209 -3.24 -7.84 14.24
N PHE A 210 -2.45 -8.48 13.36
CA PHE A 210 -2.46 -8.16 11.92
C PHE A 210 -3.74 -8.63 11.20
N GLN A 211 -4.43 -9.64 11.72
CA GLN A 211 -5.66 -10.19 11.12
C GLN A 211 -6.82 -9.20 11.13
N GLN A 212 -6.84 -8.29 12.12
CA GLN A 212 -7.87 -7.24 12.27
C GLN A 212 -7.31 -5.82 12.03
N SER A 213 -6.12 -5.70 11.42
CA SER A 213 -5.46 -4.42 11.18
C SER A 213 -5.28 -4.14 9.69
N VAL A 214 -5.23 -2.85 9.34
CA VAL A 214 -4.54 -2.39 8.13
C VAL A 214 -3.04 -2.62 8.33
N ILE A 215 -2.34 -3.14 7.33
CA ILE A 215 -0.89 -3.39 7.43
C ILE A 215 -0.15 -2.42 6.52
N THR A 216 0.90 -1.79 7.05
CA THR A 216 1.85 -0.94 6.33
C THR A 216 3.28 -1.29 6.74
N ALA A 217 4.29 -0.64 6.19
CA ALA A 217 5.70 -0.84 6.54
C ALA A 217 6.45 0.49 6.65
N GLU A 218 7.41 0.56 7.59
CA GLU A 218 8.39 1.65 7.66
C GLU A 218 9.72 1.30 6.97
N ILE A 219 9.86 0.07 6.51
CA ILE A 219 11.02 -0.46 5.79
C ILE A 219 10.60 -0.90 4.38
N GLU A 220 11.53 -0.86 3.44
CA GLU A 220 11.24 -1.11 2.02
C GLU A 220 11.46 -2.58 1.62
N ARG A 221 12.29 -3.28 2.40
CA ARG A 221 12.64 -4.67 2.21
C ARG A 221 12.81 -5.34 3.56
N TRP A 222 12.49 -6.62 3.60
CA TRP A 222 12.70 -7.49 4.76
C TRP A 222 13.18 -8.88 4.33
N PRO A 223 13.91 -9.60 5.20
CA PRO A 223 14.16 -11.03 5.01
C PRO A 223 12.85 -11.82 5.21
N GLU A 224 12.87 -13.08 4.79
CA GLU A 224 11.77 -14.00 5.06
C GLU A 224 11.86 -14.54 6.49
N THR A 225 10.93 -14.14 7.35
CA THR A 225 10.76 -14.63 8.72
C THR A 225 9.37 -15.27 8.90
N ALA A 226 9.11 -15.87 10.06
CA ALA A 226 7.78 -16.40 10.37
C ALA A 226 6.69 -15.32 10.24
N LEU A 227 6.95 -14.12 10.77
CA LEU A 227 6.04 -12.98 10.65
C LEU A 227 5.87 -12.50 9.21
N THR A 228 6.98 -12.25 8.50
CA THR A 228 6.86 -11.65 7.17
C THR A 228 6.22 -12.59 6.15
N ARG A 229 6.27 -13.92 6.36
CA ARG A 229 5.52 -14.90 5.54
C ARG A 229 4.01 -14.72 5.66
N GLU A 230 3.52 -14.50 6.87
CA GLU A 230 2.09 -14.27 7.13
C GLU A 230 1.65 -12.93 6.52
N LEU A 231 2.43 -11.87 6.75
CA LEU A 231 2.12 -10.54 6.23
C LEU A 231 2.21 -10.46 4.70
N ALA A 232 3.21 -11.10 4.08
CA ALA A 232 3.46 -11.03 2.63
C ALA A 232 2.37 -11.67 1.76
N ARG A 233 1.36 -12.31 2.34
CA ARG A 233 0.18 -12.81 1.61
C ARG A 233 -1.12 -12.15 2.07
N HIS A 234 -1.06 -11.33 3.12
CA HIS A 234 -2.25 -10.78 3.74
C HIS A 234 -2.91 -9.72 2.83
N PRO A 235 -4.22 -9.80 2.57
CA PRO A 235 -4.91 -8.86 1.70
C PRO A 235 -5.00 -7.44 2.27
N ALA A 236 -4.90 -7.29 3.60
CA ALA A 236 -4.89 -5.97 4.25
C ALA A 236 -3.52 -5.25 4.20
N PHE A 237 -2.50 -5.84 3.56
CA PHE A 237 -1.20 -5.19 3.40
C PHE A 237 -1.20 -4.23 2.23
N VAL A 238 -1.38 -2.94 2.55
CA VAL A 238 -1.43 -1.85 1.58
C VAL A 238 -0.08 -1.70 0.91
N ASN A 239 -0.08 -1.58 -0.43
CA ASN A 239 1.11 -1.48 -1.29
C ASN A 239 2.07 -2.68 -1.24
N ARG A 240 1.64 -3.84 -0.72
CA ARG A 240 2.48 -5.05 -0.61
C ARG A 240 3.27 -5.35 -1.88
N ASP A 241 2.62 -5.26 -3.04
CA ASP A 241 3.20 -5.60 -4.33
C ASP A 241 4.02 -4.44 -4.95
N VAL A 242 3.97 -3.24 -4.37
CA VAL A 242 4.76 -2.08 -4.77
C VAL A 242 6.15 -2.10 -4.14
N PHE A 243 6.29 -2.55 -2.89
CA PHE A 243 7.58 -2.57 -2.18
C PHE A 243 8.71 -3.25 -2.98
N PRO A 244 8.52 -4.44 -3.61
CA PRO A 244 9.57 -5.08 -4.39
C PRO A 244 10.05 -4.25 -5.59
N ILE A 245 9.16 -3.49 -6.22
CA ILE A 245 9.49 -2.64 -7.38
C ILE A 245 10.40 -1.48 -6.94
N ILE A 246 10.11 -0.89 -5.78
CA ILE A 246 10.82 0.30 -5.30
C ILE A 246 12.08 -0.07 -4.53
N ALA A 247 12.10 -1.19 -3.82
CA ALA A 247 13.25 -1.63 -3.04
C ALA A 247 14.47 -2.03 -3.88
N ASP A 248 14.28 -2.37 -5.16
CA ASP A 248 15.36 -2.59 -6.13
C ASP A 248 15.52 -1.36 -7.04
N ARG A 249 16.68 -0.70 -6.94
CA ARG A 249 17.03 0.48 -7.74
C ARG A 249 16.96 0.20 -9.24
N LEU A 250 17.21 -1.03 -9.68
CA LEU A 250 17.08 -1.40 -11.10
C LEU A 250 15.63 -1.21 -11.57
N THR A 251 14.66 -1.82 -10.88
CA THR A 251 13.24 -1.73 -11.25
C THR A 251 12.68 -0.34 -10.98
N GLN A 252 13.20 0.35 -9.95
CA GLN A 252 12.84 1.74 -9.67
C GLN A 252 13.28 2.68 -10.81
N LYS A 253 14.50 2.54 -11.33
CA LYS A 253 14.97 3.35 -12.46
C LYS A 253 14.25 3.00 -13.77
N GLN A 254 13.94 1.72 -13.98
CA GLN A 254 13.08 1.28 -15.10
C GLN A 254 11.67 1.88 -15.03
N LEU A 255 11.10 2.05 -13.82
CA LEU A 255 9.83 2.74 -13.65
C LEU A 255 9.91 4.21 -14.12
N PHE A 256 11.00 4.91 -13.79
CA PHE A 256 11.20 6.28 -14.26
C PHE A 256 11.31 6.33 -15.78
N ASP A 257 12.11 5.42 -16.38
CA ASP A 257 12.27 5.35 -17.83
C ASP A 257 10.94 5.03 -18.54
N LYS A 258 10.15 4.09 -17.98
CA LYS A 258 8.81 3.73 -18.47
C LYS A 258 7.86 4.93 -18.48
N LEU A 259 7.93 5.76 -17.44
CA LEU A 259 7.11 6.96 -17.30
C LEU A 259 7.71 8.19 -17.99
N HIS A 260 8.85 8.04 -18.67
CA HIS A 260 9.60 9.12 -19.29
C HIS A 260 9.95 10.26 -18.32
N LEU A 261 10.25 9.91 -17.07
CA LEU A 261 10.59 10.87 -16.02
C LEU A 261 12.09 11.15 -15.99
N PRO A 262 12.52 12.41 -15.80
CA PRO A 262 13.92 12.77 -15.78
C PRO A 262 14.62 12.13 -14.56
N THR A 263 15.69 11.37 -14.84
CA THR A 263 16.57 10.79 -13.82
C THR A 263 18.01 10.79 -14.34
N ALA A 264 19.00 10.56 -13.46
CA ALA A 264 20.39 10.44 -13.88
C ALA A 264 20.55 9.30 -14.90
N PRO A 265 21.29 9.51 -16.02
CA PRO A 265 21.64 8.44 -16.94
C PRO A 265 22.28 7.28 -16.19
N TRP A 266 21.85 6.07 -16.51
CA TRP A 266 22.19 4.89 -15.71
C TRP A 266 22.25 3.61 -16.55
N GLN A 267 22.85 2.58 -15.97
CA GLN A 267 22.75 1.20 -16.43
C GLN A 267 22.99 0.20 -15.28
N LEU A 268 22.60 -1.06 -15.48
CA LEU A 268 23.08 -2.17 -14.65
C LEU A 268 24.59 -2.30 -14.85
N LEU A 269 25.34 -2.52 -13.76
CA LEU A 269 26.76 -2.85 -13.83
C LEU A 269 26.88 -4.38 -13.71
N ALA A 270 26.90 -5.09 -14.84
CA ALA A 270 26.84 -6.55 -14.85
C ALA A 270 28.23 -7.20 -14.73
N GLU A 271 29.25 -6.59 -15.32
CA GLU A 271 30.60 -7.16 -15.35
C GLU A 271 31.70 -6.09 -15.46
N ARG A 272 32.93 -6.43 -15.06
CA ARG A 272 34.08 -5.51 -15.04
C ARG A 272 34.50 -5.02 -16.43
N SER A 273 34.23 -5.79 -17.48
CA SER A 273 34.51 -5.41 -18.87
C SER A 273 33.71 -4.19 -19.34
N GLU A 274 32.65 -3.80 -18.64
CA GLU A 274 31.78 -2.69 -19.02
C GLU A 274 32.39 -1.32 -18.73
N TRP A 275 33.40 -1.22 -17.85
CA TRP A 275 33.93 0.07 -17.40
C TRP A 275 34.29 1.06 -18.51
N PRO A 276 35.00 0.66 -19.59
CA PRO A 276 35.29 1.59 -20.68
C PRO A 276 34.02 2.20 -21.30
N ALA A 277 32.99 1.39 -21.53
CA ALA A 277 31.70 1.86 -22.07
C ALA A 277 30.90 2.68 -21.05
N VAL A 278 31.00 2.36 -19.76
CA VAL A 278 30.39 3.14 -18.66
C VAL A 278 30.94 4.57 -18.66
N PHE A 279 32.26 4.75 -18.67
CA PHE A 279 32.87 6.08 -18.63
C PHE A 279 32.69 6.86 -19.95
N ASP A 280 32.63 6.17 -21.09
CA ASP A 280 32.31 6.80 -22.38
C ASP A 280 30.90 7.42 -22.39
N ARG A 281 29.92 6.70 -21.81
CA ARG A 281 28.52 7.15 -21.76
C ARG A 281 28.20 8.10 -20.61
N LEU A 282 28.69 7.81 -19.40
CA LEU A 282 28.29 8.51 -18.17
C LEU A 282 29.24 9.65 -17.79
N GLY A 283 30.40 9.74 -18.45
CA GLY A 283 31.42 10.75 -18.18
C GLY A 283 32.36 10.36 -17.04
N GLU A 284 33.12 11.34 -16.52
CA GLU A 284 34.30 11.10 -15.68
C GLU A 284 34.03 10.47 -14.31
N LEU A 285 32.84 10.70 -13.73
CA LEU A 285 32.50 10.26 -12.38
C LEU A 285 31.31 9.31 -12.41
N ALA A 286 31.55 8.05 -12.06
CA ALA A 286 30.54 7.01 -11.95
C ALA A 286 30.09 6.87 -10.50
N ILE A 287 28.77 6.88 -10.28
CA ILE A 287 28.15 6.64 -8.98
C ILE A 287 27.58 5.23 -8.98
N VAL A 288 28.27 4.30 -8.33
CA VAL A 288 27.82 2.91 -8.19
C VAL A 288 26.94 2.80 -6.96
N LYS A 289 25.74 2.21 -7.10
CA LYS A 289 24.78 2.02 -6.00
C LYS A 289 24.32 0.56 -5.98
N ARG A 290 24.35 -0.07 -4.80
CA ARG A 290 23.72 -1.39 -4.61
C ARG A 290 22.26 -1.33 -5.00
N ARG A 291 21.79 -2.32 -5.75
CA ARG A 291 20.40 -2.46 -6.17
C ARG A 291 19.45 -2.48 -4.98
N THR A 292 19.83 -3.16 -3.90
CA THR A 292 18.99 -3.29 -2.70
C THR A 292 19.82 -3.06 -1.43
N GLY A 293 19.18 -2.58 -0.36
CA GLY A 293 19.77 -2.49 0.99
C GLY A 293 20.78 -1.37 1.21
N GLY A 294 20.92 -0.43 0.27
CA GLY A 294 21.67 0.81 0.49
C GLY A 294 20.83 1.83 1.25
N TYR A 295 21.40 2.44 2.30
CA TYR A 295 20.78 3.49 3.11
C TYR A 295 21.87 4.42 3.67
N ASP A 296 21.55 5.70 3.88
CA ASP A 296 22.46 6.69 4.49
C ASP A 296 23.87 6.65 3.87
N GLY A 297 23.95 6.62 2.53
CA GLY A 297 25.20 6.57 1.77
C GLY A 297 25.94 5.22 1.76
N ARG A 298 25.48 4.21 2.52
CA ARG A 298 26.08 2.87 2.53
C ARG A 298 25.73 2.10 1.26
N GLY A 299 26.69 1.33 0.76
CA GLY A 299 26.53 0.58 -0.49
C GLY A 299 26.53 1.50 -1.72
N GLN A 300 27.22 2.64 -1.62
CA GLN A 300 27.45 3.55 -2.72
C GLN A 300 28.94 3.88 -2.84
N TRP A 301 29.45 3.96 -4.06
CA TRP A 301 30.82 4.34 -4.39
C TRP A 301 30.83 5.44 -5.43
N ARG A 302 31.83 6.31 -5.37
CA ARG A 302 32.10 7.35 -6.37
C ARG A 302 33.46 7.03 -6.97
N LEU A 303 33.47 6.66 -8.24
CA LEU A 303 34.66 6.10 -8.89
C LEU A 303 34.98 6.86 -10.17
N ARG A 304 36.26 7.14 -10.37
CA ARG A 304 36.86 7.51 -11.65
C ARG A 304 37.45 6.27 -12.34
N ALA A 305 37.86 6.42 -13.59
CA ALA A 305 38.33 5.30 -14.42
C ALA A 305 39.52 4.53 -13.79
N ASP A 306 40.40 5.24 -13.09
CA ASP A 306 41.57 4.71 -12.38
C ASP A 306 41.24 4.13 -10.99
N GLU A 307 40.00 4.24 -10.53
CA GLU A 307 39.55 3.83 -9.18
C GLU A 307 38.66 2.58 -9.19
N THR A 308 38.34 2.04 -10.38
CA THR A 308 37.38 0.92 -10.55
C THR A 308 37.73 -0.34 -9.75
N GLU A 309 39.02 -0.56 -9.45
CA GLU A 309 39.50 -1.67 -8.64
C GLU A 309 39.12 -1.61 -7.16
N GLN A 310 38.66 -0.44 -6.70
CA GLN A 310 38.15 -0.26 -5.35
C GLN A 310 36.75 -0.88 -5.18
N LEU A 311 36.03 -1.14 -6.28
CA LEU A 311 34.69 -1.72 -6.21
C LEU A 311 34.77 -3.22 -5.87
N PRO A 312 34.07 -3.69 -4.82
CA PRO A 312 34.00 -5.11 -4.50
C PRO A 312 33.46 -5.95 -5.67
N ALA A 313 34.05 -7.12 -5.91
CA ALA A 313 33.64 -8.01 -7.01
C ALA A 313 32.17 -8.48 -6.89
N GLU A 314 31.61 -8.52 -5.68
CA GLU A 314 30.20 -8.83 -5.42
C GLU A 314 29.22 -7.77 -5.96
N CYS A 315 29.70 -6.59 -6.37
CA CYS A 315 28.85 -5.54 -6.92
C CYS A 315 28.42 -5.80 -8.37
N TYR A 316 29.18 -6.60 -9.13
CA TYR A 316 28.85 -6.93 -10.52
C TYR A 316 27.59 -7.81 -10.57
N GLY A 317 26.54 -7.33 -11.25
CA GLY A 317 25.19 -7.90 -11.28
C GLY A 317 24.26 -7.43 -10.15
N GLU A 318 24.84 -6.89 -9.06
CA GLU A 318 24.12 -6.50 -7.84
C GLU A 318 24.05 -4.98 -7.64
N CYS A 319 24.65 -4.19 -8.54
CA CYS A 319 24.67 -2.73 -8.49
C CYS A 319 24.22 -2.11 -9.82
N ILE A 320 23.66 -0.91 -9.73
CA ILE A 320 23.54 0.00 -10.87
C ILE A 320 24.68 1.01 -10.84
N VAL A 321 24.98 1.60 -11.99
CA VAL A 321 25.89 2.73 -12.12
C VAL A 321 25.18 3.90 -12.77
N GLU A 322 25.38 5.08 -12.21
CA GLU A 322 24.76 6.33 -12.65
C GLU A 322 25.83 7.39 -12.95
N GLN A 323 25.50 8.32 -13.84
CA GLN A 323 26.29 9.52 -14.03
C GLN A 323 26.33 10.34 -12.74
N GLY A 324 27.51 10.83 -12.36
CA GLY A 324 27.67 11.84 -11.32
C GLY A 324 27.02 13.16 -11.73
N ILE A 325 25.84 13.45 -11.18
CA ILE A 325 25.11 14.69 -11.47
C ILE A 325 25.74 15.87 -10.74
N ASN A 326 26.04 16.92 -11.48
CA ASN A 326 26.47 18.20 -10.92
C ASN A 326 25.23 19.08 -10.68
N PHE A 327 24.72 19.08 -9.45
CA PHE A 327 23.49 19.75 -9.06
C PHE A 327 23.76 20.98 -8.18
N SER A 328 22.86 21.96 -8.21
CA SER A 328 22.94 23.16 -7.36
C SER A 328 22.37 22.95 -5.96
N GLY A 329 21.55 21.90 -5.79
CA GLY A 329 21.04 21.46 -4.50
C GLY A 329 20.18 20.21 -4.63
N GLU A 330 19.74 19.70 -3.48
CA GLU A 330 18.83 18.57 -3.37
C GLU A 330 17.51 19.04 -2.78
N VAL A 331 16.42 18.53 -3.33
CA VAL A 331 15.08 18.75 -2.79
C VAL A 331 14.34 17.42 -2.71
N SER A 332 13.35 17.33 -1.83
CA SER A 332 12.41 16.22 -1.83
C SER A 332 10.98 16.72 -1.85
N LEU A 333 10.13 16.04 -2.62
CA LEU A 333 8.70 16.17 -2.52
C LEU A 333 8.16 15.04 -1.65
N VAL A 334 7.37 15.40 -0.63
CA VAL A 334 6.57 14.43 0.14
C VAL A 334 5.11 14.67 -0.23
N GLY A 335 4.40 13.60 -0.58
CA GLY A 335 2.98 13.64 -0.89
C GLY A 335 2.28 12.37 -0.47
N ALA A 336 0.96 12.36 -0.55
CA ALA A 336 0.15 11.17 -0.31
C ALA A 336 -0.89 10.98 -1.41
N ARG A 337 -1.24 9.72 -1.67
CA ARG A 337 -2.35 9.33 -2.53
C ARG A 337 -3.39 8.52 -1.73
N GLY A 338 -4.67 8.84 -1.89
CA GLY A 338 -5.79 8.10 -1.30
C GLY A 338 -6.24 6.90 -2.15
N PHE A 339 -7.13 6.06 -1.61
CA PHE A 339 -7.71 4.94 -2.36
C PHE A 339 -8.53 5.38 -3.58
N ASP A 340 -9.14 6.57 -3.51
CA ASP A 340 -9.88 7.21 -4.61
C ASP A 340 -8.98 7.83 -5.67
N GLY A 341 -7.66 7.81 -5.47
CA GLY A 341 -6.67 8.41 -6.36
C GLY A 341 -6.45 9.91 -6.15
N SER A 342 -7.11 10.53 -5.17
CA SER A 342 -6.81 11.91 -4.77
C SER A 342 -5.37 12.02 -4.27
N THR A 343 -4.71 13.13 -4.60
CA THR A 343 -3.32 13.40 -4.20
C THR A 343 -3.19 14.74 -3.51
N VAL A 344 -2.37 14.79 -2.47
CA VAL A 344 -2.00 16.02 -1.75
C VAL A 344 -0.51 16.06 -1.50
N PHE A 345 0.07 17.27 -1.47
CA PHE A 345 1.52 17.46 -1.47
C PHE A 345 1.95 18.48 -0.43
N TYR A 346 3.12 18.26 0.18
CA TYR A 346 3.80 19.32 0.93
C TYR A 346 4.63 20.20 -0.01
N PRO A 347 4.99 21.42 0.40
CA PRO A 347 6.02 22.18 -0.30
C PRO A 347 7.34 21.40 -0.41
N LEU A 348 8.05 21.61 -1.51
CA LEU A 348 9.40 21.08 -1.71
C LEU A 348 10.29 21.43 -0.51
N THR A 349 10.99 20.41 -0.03
CA THR A 349 11.92 20.55 1.09
C THR A 349 13.35 20.51 0.57
N HIS A 350 14.14 21.54 0.84
CA HIS A 350 15.57 21.54 0.56
C HIS A 350 16.29 20.63 1.55
N ASN A 351 17.22 19.81 1.07
CA ASN A 351 17.94 18.83 1.87
C ASN A 351 19.45 19.04 1.74
N LEU A 352 20.16 18.87 2.85
CA LEU A 352 21.61 18.81 2.89
C LEU A 352 22.06 17.43 3.35
N HIS A 353 22.77 16.74 2.47
CA HIS A 353 23.48 15.51 2.80
C HIS A 353 24.96 15.79 3.06
N GLN A 354 25.51 15.19 4.11
CA GLN A 354 26.95 15.13 4.36
C GLN A 354 27.33 13.67 4.58
N ASP A 355 28.39 13.22 3.90
CA ASP A 355 28.82 11.82 3.90
C ASP A 355 27.70 10.82 3.56
N GLY A 356 26.78 11.25 2.67
CA GLY A 356 25.63 10.44 2.23
C GLY A 356 24.49 10.33 3.24
N ILE A 357 24.53 11.07 4.36
CA ILE A 357 23.49 11.08 5.39
C ILE A 357 22.80 12.44 5.40
N LEU A 358 21.46 12.45 5.45
CA LEU A 358 20.68 13.67 5.60
C LEU A 358 21.01 14.34 6.95
N ARG A 359 21.45 15.59 6.92
CA ARG A 359 21.79 16.37 8.12
C ARG A 359 20.73 17.41 8.44
N THR A 360 20.27 18.13 7.43
CA THR A 360 19.39 19.28 7.62
C THR A 360 18.39 19.39 6.48
N SER A 361 17.15 19.76 6.81
CA SER A 361 16.10 20.03 5.85
C SER A 361 15.48 21.41 6.12
N VAL A 362 15.17 22.15 5.07
CA VAL A 362 14.49 23.45 5.14
C VAL A 362 13.31 23.45 4.18
N ALA A 363 12.11 23.71 4.69
CA ALA A 363 10.91 23.88 3.90
C ALA A 363 10.38 25.30 4.02
N PHE A 364 9.92 25.86 2.91
CA PHE A 364 9.22 27.15 2.86
C PHE A 364 7.76 26.93 2.49
N PRO A 365 6.82 27.76 2.98
CA PRO A 365 5.39 27.60 2.66
C PRO A 365 5.12 27.80 1.17
N GLN A 366 5.96 28.60 0.50
CA GLN A 366 5.94 28.79 -0.95
C GLN A 366 7.32 28.42 -1.51
N ALA A 367 7.40 27.26 -2.14
CA ALA A 367 8.56 26.85 -2.90
C ALA A 367 8.59 27.54 -4.28
N ASN A 368 9.64 27.27 -5.08
CA ASN A 368 9.64 27.66 -6.49
C ASN A 368 8.47 26.98 -7.22
N ALA A 369 7.54 27.78 -7.76
CA ALA A 369 6.28 27.27 -8.32
C ALA A 369 6.48 26.30 -9.51
N GLN A 370 7.48 26.55 -10.36
CA GLN A 370 7.75 25.67 -11.51
C GLN A 370 8.33 24.32 -11.04
N GLN A 371 9.28 24.35 -10.11
CA GLN A 371 9.84 23.13 -9.52
C GLN A 371 8.79 22.35 -8.73
N GLN A 372 7.92 23.04 -7.98
CA GLN A 372 6.83 22.42 -7.24
C GLN A 372 5.88 21.70 -8.21
N ALA A 373 5.40 22.38 -9.24
CA ALA A 373 4.51 21.78 -10.24
C ALA A 373 5.17 20.60 -10.95
N GLN A 374 6.44 20.73 -11.35
CA GLN A 374 7.19 19.63 -11.97
C GLN A 374 7.27 18.43 -11.03
N ALA A 375 7.62 18.63 -9.77
CA ALA A 375 7.74 17.54 -8.80
C ALA A 375 6.38 16.87 -8.53
N GLU A 376 5.30 17.65 -8.39
CA GLU A 376 3.95 17.13 -8.17
C GLU A 376 3.46 16.30 -9.36
N GLU A 377 3.72 16.74 -10.59
CA GLU A 377 3.41 15.99 -11.80
C GLU A 377 4.13 14.63 -11.82
N MET A 378 5.44 14.64 -11.58
CA MET A 378 6.25 13.41 -11.56
C MET A 378 5.78 12.44 -10.47
N LEU A 379 5.57 12.92 -9.24
CA LEU A 379 5.17 12.07 -8.12
C LEU A 379 3.72 11.56 -8.27
N SER A 380 2.82 12.38 -8.84
CA SER A 380 1.45 11.94 -9.18
C SER A 380 1.48 10.81 -10.21
N ALA A 381 2.25 10.96 -11.28
CA ALA A 381 2.38 9.94 -12.32
C ALA A 381 2.90 8.60 -11.74
N ILE A 382 3.91 8.67 -10.88
CA ILE A 382 4.46 7.50 -10.18
C ILE A 382 3.43 6.83 -9.28
N MET A 383 2.78 7.59 -8.39
CA MET A 383 1.80 7.01 -7.46
C MET A 383 0.58 6.44 -8.19
N GLN A 384 0.18 7.05 -9.31
CA GLN A 384 -0.91 6.56 -10.15
C GLN A 384 -0.55 5.26 -10.88
N GLU A 385 0.61 5.20 -11.52
CA GLU A 385 1.10 4.00 -12.21
C GLU A 385 1.21 2.80 -11.27
N LEU A 386 1.66 3.04 -10.03
CA LEU A 386 1.81 2.00 -9.02
C LEU A 386 0.50 1.66 -8.29
N GLY A 387 -0.58 2.42 -8.51
CA GLY A 387 -1.79 2.33 -7.70
C GLY A 387 -1.53 2.54 -6.20
N TYR A 388 -0.52 3.34 -5.86
CA TYR A 388 -0.01 3.50 -4.49
C TYR A 388 -0.99 4.24 -3.58
N VAL A 389 -1.08 3.83 -2.31
CA VAL A 389 -1.92 4.47 -1.28
C VAL A 389 -1.11 4.74 -0.03
N GLY A 390 -1.06 5.98 0.43
CA GLY A 390 -0.20 6.39 1.55
C GLY A 390 0.77 7.50 1.15
N VAL A 391 1.62 7.88 2.11
CA VAL A 391 2.73 8.81 1.86
C VAL A 391 3.86 8.16 1.07
N MET A 392 4.37 8.87 0.06
CA MET A 392 5.60 8.57 -0.67
C MET A 392 6.47 9.84 -0.71
N ALA A 393 7.79 9.66 -0.64
CA ALA A 393 8.75 10.73 -0.86
C ALA A 393 9.54 10.49 -2.15
N MET A 394 9.82 11.57 -2.87
CA MET A 394 10.64 11.59 -4.07
C MET A 394 11.77 12.59 -3.88
N GLU A 395 13.00 12.08 -3.90
CA GLU A 395 14.20 12.91 -3.84
C GLU A 395 14.63 13.31 -5.25
N CYS A 396 15.04 14.57 -5.39
CA CYS A 396 15.43 15.15 -6.67
C CYS A 396 16.73 15.96 -6.55
N PHE A 397 17.52 15.91 -7.61
CA PHE A 397 18.59 16.86 -7.87
C PHE A 397 18.06 18.09 -8.62
N VAL A 398 18.47 19.27 -8.19
CA VAL A 398 18.19 20.52 -8.90
C VAL A 398 19.30 20.80 -9.90
N THR A 399 18.97 20.83 -11.18
CA THR A 399 19.93 21.05 -12.29
C THR A 399 19.49 22.24 -13.16
N PRO A 400 20.36 22.76 -14.04
CA PRO A 400 19.98 23.79 -15.01
C PRO A 400 18.80 23.38 -15.92
N GLN A 401 18.58 22.08 -16.13
CA GLN A 401 17.51 21.53 -16.96
C GLN A 401 16.19 21.29 -16.20
N GLY A 402 16.18 21.48 -14.88
CA GLY A 402 15.05 21.18 -14.01
C GLY A 402 15.38 20.09 -12.98
N LEU A 403 14.34 19.44 -12.46
CA LEU A 403 14.49 18.38 -11.47
C LEU A 403 14.82 17.04 -12.13
N LEU A 404 15.77 16.31 -11.56
CA LEU A 404 16.05 14.90 -11.87
C LEU A 404 15.75 14.05 -10.65
N ILE A 405 14.93 13.02 -10.78
CA ILE A 405 14.61 12.08 -9.70
C ILE A 405 15.87 11.28 -9.35
N ASN A 406 16.26 11.31 -8.08
CA ASN A 406 17.35 10.51 -7.50
C ASN A 406 16.82 9.16 -7.03
N GLU A 407 15.87 9.17 -6.08
CA GLU A 407 15.27 7.95 -5.53
C GLU A 407 13.86 8.20 -4.97
N LEU A 408 13.12 7.12 -4.76
CA LEU A 408 11.82 7.08 -4.09
C LEU A 408 11.92 6.37 -2.74
N ALA A 409 11.11 6.84 -1.79
CA ALA A 409 10.81 6.13 -0.55
C ALA A 409 9.29 5.86 -0.47
N PRO A 410 8.83 4.59 -0.54
CA PRO A 410 7.41 4.22 -0.48
C PRO A 410 6.92 4.19 0.98
N ARG A 411 7.15 5.30 1.71
CA ARG A 411 6.87 5.47 3.13
C ARG A 411 7.03 6.93 3.53
N VAL A 412 6.70 7.23 4.79
CA VAL A 412 7.17 8.45 5.46
C VAL A 412 8.69 8.57 5.41
N HIS A 413 9.19 9.79 5.25
CA HIS A 413 10.59 10.06 4.94
C HIS A 413 11.23 11.07 5.90
N ASN A 414 12.55 10.95 6.08
CA ASN A 414 13.30 11.78 7.02
C ASN A 414 13.20 13.27 6.67
N SER A 415 13.24 13.62 5.39
CA SER A 415 13.11 15.00 4.93
C SER A 415 11.74 15.62 5.24
N GLY A 416 10.70 14.83 5.49
CA GLY A 416 9.37 15.33 5.85
C GLY A 416 9.15 15.51 7.35
N HIS A 417 10.14 15.27 8.23
CA HIS A 417 9.92 15.29 9.69
C HIS A 417 9.51 16.67 10.22
N TRP A 418 9.90 17.75 9.55
CA TRP A 418 9.47 19.11 9.86
C TRP A 418 7.94 19.26 9.90
N THR A 419 7.20 18.44 9.13
CA THR A 419 5.73 18.47 9.07
C THR A 419 5.06 18.15 10.41
N GLN A 420 5.77 17.53 11.37
CA GLN A 420 5.23 17.29 12.72
C GLN A 420 4.93 18.60 13.47
N ASN A 421 5.64 19.69 13.16
CA ASN A 421 5.46 20.99 13.82
C ASN A 421 5.20 22.14 12.83
N GLY A 422 5.50 21.95 11.53
CA GLY A 422 5.37 22.99 10.51
C GLY A 422 4.14 22.87 9.60
N ALA A 423 3.34 21.81 9.73
CA ALA A 423 2.13 21.60 8.93
C ALA A 423 0.92 21.27 9.81
N SER A 424 -0.29 21.59 9.34
CA SER A 424 -1.52 21.26 10.05
C SER A 424 -1.81 19.76 10.13
N ILE A 425 -1.23 18.99 9.22
CA ILE A 425 -1.29 17.52 9.15
C ILE A 425 0.14 17.07 8.92
N SER A 426 0.70 16.25 9.82
CA SER A 426 2.05 15.70 9.64
C SER A 426 2.05 14.58 8.61
N GLN A 427 3.20 14.28 7.99
CA GLN A 427 3.29 13.14 7.05
C GLN A 427 2.89 11.81 7.70
N PHE A 428 3.09 11.67 9.01
CA PHE A 428 2.76 10.45 9.75
C PHE A 428 1.25 10.29 9.87
N GLU A 429 0.56 11.36 10.27
CA GLU A 429 -0.89 11.41 10.28
C GLU A 429 -1.47 11.26 8.87
N LEU A 430 -0.87 11.91 7.87
CA LEU A 430 -1.32 11.84 6.48
C LEU A 430 -1.21 10.41 5.92
N HIS A 431 -0.13 9.69 6.25
CA HIS A 431 0.03 8.28 5.87
C HIS A 431 -1.05 7.41 6.50
N LEU A 432 -1.29 7.56 7.81
CA LEU A 432 -2.34 6.81 8.51
C LEU A 432 -3.73 7.12 7.96
N ARG A 433 -4.03 8.38 7.66
CA ARG A 433 -5.29 8.78 7.04
C ARG A 433 -5.50 8.09 5.71
N ALA A 434 -4.49 8.12 4.83
CA ALA A 434 -4.57 7.50 3.51
C ALA A 434 -4.81 5.99 3.58
N ILE A 435 -4.03 5.24 4.37
CA ILE A 435 -4.15 3.77 4.43
C ILE A 435 -5.39 3.30 5.20
N THR A 436 -6.00 4.15 6.02
CA THR A 436 -7.25 3.86 6.75
C THR A 436 -8.48 4.52 6.14
N ASP A 437 -8.36 5.02 4.90
CA ASP A 437 -9.41 5.65 4.11
C ASP A 437 -10.15 6.79 4.85
N LEU A 438 -9.38 7.62 5.56
CA LEU A 438 -9.87 8.86 6.18
C LEU A 438 -9.71 10.06 5.22
N PRO A 439 -10.43 11.16 5.48
CA PRO A 439 -10.28 12.39 4.70
C PRO A 439 -8.83 12.85 4.60
N LEU A 440 -8.41 13.11 3.36
CA LEU A 440 -7.05 13.49 2.97
C LEU A 440 -7.00 14.91 2.39
N PRO A 441 -7.37 15.97 3.15
CA PRO A 441 -7.31 17.33 2.65
C PRO A 441 -5.86 17.80 2.50
N GLN A 442 -5.65 18.81 1.66
CA GLN A 442 -4.35 19.46 1.50
C GLN A 442 -3.83 20.00 2.85
N PRO A 443 -2.65 19.54 3.34
CA PRO A 443 -2.04 20.09 4.55
C PRO A 443 -1.77 21.59 4.42
N VAL A 444 -2.08 22.35 5.48
CA VAL A 444 -1.82 23.78 5.55
C VAL A 444 -0.40 24.00 6.09
N VAL A 445 0.41 24.76 5.37
CA VAL A 445 1.78 25.13 5.72
C VAL A 445 1.90 26.64 5.63
N ASN A 446 2.01 27.31 6.77
CA ASN A 446 1.99 28.78 6.83
C ASN A 446 3.39 29.39 6.97
N ASN A 447 4.31 28.66 7.60
CA ASN A 447 5.61 29.15 8.03
C ASN A 447 6.72 28.27 7.46
N PRO A 448 7.95 28.81 7.32
CA PRO A 448 9.10 27.98 7.05
C PRO A 448 9.44 27.11 8.26
N SER A 449 10.07 25.97 8.00
CA SER A 449 10.53 25.05 9.04
C SER A 449 11.92 24.51 8.72
N VAL A 450 12.72 24.32 9.76
CA VAL A 450 14.03 23.67 9.71
C VAL A 450 14.00 22.41 10.54
N MET A 451 14.48 21.31 9.97
CA MET A 451 14.74 20.06 10.68
C MET A 451 16.24 19.80 10.74
N ILE A 452 16.77 19.51 11.93
CA ILE A 452 18.16 19.11 12.16
C ILE A 452 18.19 17.68 12.69
N ASN A 453 18.83 16.76 11.96
CA ASN A 453 18.95 15.36 12.39
C ASN A 453 20.01 15.23 13.48
N LEU A 454 19.68 14.53 14.58
CA LEU A 454 20.63 14.15 15.63
C LEU A 454 21.22 12.77 15.31
N ILE A 455 22.52 12.72 15.06
CA ILE A 455 23.25 11.53 14.59
C ILE A 455 24.41 11.25 15.54
N GLY A 456 24.33 10.12 16.26
CA GLY A 456 25.39 9.68 17.16
C GLY A 456 25.71 10.61 18.32
N SER A 457 24.82 11.53 18.66
CA SER A 457 24.99 12.49 19.76
C SER A 457 23.98 12.23 20.87
N ASP A 458 24.41 12.33 22.12
CA ASP A 458 23.53 12.24 23.28
C ASP A 458 22.52 13.40 23.31
N ALA A 459 21.37 13.17 23.94
CA ALA A 459 20.38 14.21 24.15
C ALA A 459 20.95 15.29 25.09
N ASN A 460 20.97 16.54 24.63
CA ASN A 460 21.31 17.70 25.46
C ASN A 460 20.05 18.53 25.72
N TYR A 461 19.53 18.50 26.94
CA TYR A 461 18.32 19.24 27.29
C TYR A 461 18.48 20.76 27.28
N ASP A 462 19.71 21.29 27.18
CA ASP A 462 19.92 22.72 26.96
C ASP A 462 19.34 23.21 25.63
N TRP A 463 19.15 22.33 24.64
CA TRP A 463 18.43 22.68 23.41
C TRP A 463 17.03 23.24 23.69
N LEU A 464 16.37 22.79 24.77
CA LEU A 464 15.03 23.23 25.15
C LEU A 464 14.99 24.61 25.82
N LYS A 465 16.16 25.22 26.11
CA LYS A 465 16.23 26.63 26.54
C LYS A 465 15.78 27.58 25.43
N LEU A 466 15.86 27.12 24.17
CA LEU A 466 15.42 27.85 22.99
C LEU A 466 13.95 27.50 22.70
N PRO A 467 13.00 28.43 22.86
CA PRO A 467 11.56 28.11 22.88
C PRO A 467 10.99 27.62 21.54
N LEU A 468 11.69 27.84 20.42
CA LEU A 468 11.26 27.34 19.11
C LEU A 468 11.69 25.90 18.84
N VAL A 469 12.52 25.31 19.70
CA VAL A 469 13.07 23.97 19.50
C VAL A 469 12.05 22.93 19.94
N HIS A 470 11.60 22.12 18.98
CA HIS A 470 10.84 20.91 19.22
C HIS A 470 11.77 19.70 19.14
N LEU A 471 12.12 19.13 20.28
CA LEU A 471 12.92 17.90 20.36
C LEU A 471 12.07 16.67 20.07
N HIS A 472 12.49 15.88 19.08
CA HIS A 472 11.96 14.56 18.78
C HIS A 472 13.02 13.50 19.05
N TRP A 473 13.03 12.96 20.26
CA TRP A 473 13.96 11.92 20.67
C TRP A 473 13.42 10.52 20.37
N TYR A 474 14.23 9.68 19.73
CA TYR A 474 13.79 8.34 19.28
C TYR A 474 13.94 7.24 20.33
N ASP A 475 14.60 7.54 21.45
CA ASP A 475 14.84 6.57 22.53
C ASP A 475 15.63 5.34 22.07
N LYS A 476 16.64 5.60 21.24
CA LYS A 476 17.57 4.59 20.70
C LYS A 476 18.91 4.73 21.39
N GLU A 477 19.56 3.59 21.65
CA GLU A 477 20.96 3.58 22.10
C GLU A 477 21.82 4.40 21.14
N VAL A 478 22.55 5.36 21.69
CA VAL A 478 23.39 6.29 20.92
C VAL A 478 24.61 5.54 20.40
N ARG A 479 24.82 5.60 19.08
CA ARG A 479 25.97 4.98 18.40
C ARG A 479 26.45 5.90 17.27
N PRO A 480 27.77 5.92 16.95
CA PRO A 480 28.28 6.69 15.83
C PRO A 480 27.52 6.42 14.52
N GLY A 481 27.13 7.49 13.82
CA GLY A 481 26.38 7.41 12.57
C GLY A 481 24.91 6.97 12.70
N ARG A 482 24.39 6.74 13.91
CA ARG A 482 22.99 6.34 14.13
C ARG A 482 22.09 7.56 14.30
N LYS A 483 20.99 7.64 13.55
CA LYS A 483 19.90 8.61 13.79
C LYS A 483 19.21 8.29 15.12
N VAL A 484 19.33 9.22 16.08
CA VAL A 484 18.85 9.10 17.48
C VAL A 484 17.74 10.10 17.84
N GLY A 485 17.58 11.14 17.02
CA GLY A 485 16.48 12.09 17.13
C GLY A 485 16.52 13.12 16.00
N HIS A 486 15.66 14.13 16.10
CA HIS A 486 15.78 15.36 15.31
C HIS A 486 15.23 16.55 16.10
N LEU A 487 15.60 17.76 15.69
CA LEU A 487 15.05 19.02 16.18
C LEU A 487 14.24 19.66 15.05
N ASN A 488 13.01 20.04 15.33
CA ASN A 488 12.22 20.89 14.45
C ASN A 488 12.18 22.31 15.00
N LEU A 489 12.26 23.30 14.10
CA LEU A 489 12.07 24.71 14.39
C LEU A 489 11.16 25.30 13.33
N THR A 490 10.13 26.05 13.72
CA THR A 490 9.19 26.69 12.80
C THR A 490 8.69 28.00 13.40
N ASP A 491 8.67 29.06 12.60
CA ASP A 491 8.24 30.38 13.05
C ASP A 491 7.85 31.26 11.86
N SER A 492 6.88 32.15 12.04
CA SER A 492 6.55 33.18 11.05
C SER A 492 7.59 34.30 11.02
N ASP A 493 8.29 34.56 12.13
CA ASP A 493 9.41 35.49 12.22
C ASP A 493 10.72 34.78 11.87
N THR A 494 11.15 34.94 10.62
CA THR A 494 12.40 34.35 10.11
C THR A 494 13.65 34.90 10.78
N SER A 495 13.60 36.12 11.33
CA SER A 495 14.73 36.69 12.09
C SER A 495 14.87 35.98 13.43
N ARG A 496 13.74 35.71 14.11
CA ARG A 496 13.74 34.90 15.34
C ARG A 496 14.18 33.46 15.06
N LEU A 497 13.74 32.88 13.94
CA LEU A 497 14.14 31.53 13.53
C LEU A 497 15.65 31.43 13.29
N THR A 498 16.22 32.35 12.52
CA THR A 498 17.68 32.37 12.23
C THR A 498 18.52 32.71 13.45
N ALA A 499 18.06 33.61 14.33
CA ALA A 499 18.70 33.88 15.62
C ALA A 499 18.67 32.64 16.54
N THR A 500 17.60 31.85 16.49
CA THR A 500 17.51 30.60 17.24
C THR A 500 18.46 29.54 16.70
N LEU A 501 18.60 29.42 15.37
CA LEU A 501 19.60 28.56 14.74
C LEU A 501 21.01 28.93 15.17
N GLU A 502 21.34 30.23 15.19
CA GLU A 502 22.65 30.73 15.64
C GLU A 502 22.92 30.35 17.11
N ALA A 503 21.93 30.54 17.98
CA ALA A 503 22.02 30.17 19.39
C ALA A 503 22.12 28.66 19.63
N LEU A 504 21.74 27.84 18.65
CA LEU A 504 21.80 26.38 18.70
C LEU A 504 23.20 25.83 18.38
N ILE A 505 23.98 26.53 17.55
CA ILE A 505 25.35 26.14 17.15
C ILE A 505 26.23 25.78 18.36
N PRO A 506 26.38 26.63 19.41
CA PRO A 506 27.23 26.29 20.55
C PRO A 506 26.66 25.18 21.46
N LEU A 507 25.39 24.79 21.28
CA LEU A 507 24.74 23.74 22.05
C LEU A 507 24.83 22.35 21.39
N LEU A 508 25.28 22.31 20.14
CA LEU A 508 25.49 21.08 19.37
C LEU A 508 26.99 20.76 19.22
N PRO A 509 27.33 19.48 18.97
CA PRO A 509 28.68 19.12 18.57
C PRO A 509 29.15 19.86 17.29
N PRO A 510 30.46 20.08 17.10
CA PRO A 510 30.99 20.94 16.03
C PRO A 510 30.56 20.52 14.60
N GLU A 511 30.37 19.24 14.34
CA GLU A 511 29.97 18.70 13.04
C GLU A 511 28.57 19.13 12.58
N TYR A 512 27.77 19.75 13.45
CA TYR A 512 26.44 20.27 13.12
C TYR A 512 26.48 21.71 12.59
N ALA A 513 27.52 22.47 12.93
CA ALA A 513 27.58 23.91 12.62
C ALA A 513 27.42 24.18 11.12
N SER A 514 28.07 23.38 10.26
CA SER A 514 27.98 23.53 8.80
C SER A 514 26.56 23.34 8.26
N GLY A 515 25.79 22.37 8.78
CA GLY A 515 24.41 22.16 8.39
C GLY A 515 23.47 23.25 8.89
N VAL A 516 23.71 23.77 10.10
CA VAL A 516 22.96 24.90 10.65
C VAL A 516 23.20 26.18 9.86
N ILE A 517 24.48 26.48 9.53
CA ILE A 517 24.86 27.64 8.71
C ILE A 517 24.26 27.53 7.30
N TRP A 518 24.27 26.34 6.71
CA TRP A 518 23.59 26.09 5.43
C TRP A 518 22.09 26.35 5.51
N ALA A 519 21.42 25.99 6.60
CA ALA A 519 20.01 26.28 6.78
C ALA A 519 19.76 27.78 6.91
N GLN A 520 20.57 28.49 7.70
CA GLN A 520 20.50 29.95 7.83
C GLN A 520 20.67 30.64 6.47
N SER A 521 21.58 30.14 5.62
CA SER A 521 21.83 30.72 4.29
C SER A 521 20.65 30.59 3.31
N LYS A 522 19.58 29.86 3.66
CA LYS A 522 18.34 29.80 2.86
C LYS A 522 17.37 30.94 3.16
N PHE A 523 17.56 31.66 4.27
CA PHE A 523 16.71 32.77 4.72
C PHE A 523 17.28 34.15 4.38
N GLY A 524 18.52 34.21 3.89
CA GLY A 524 19.29 35.43 3.63
C GLY A 524 19.25 35.91 2.19
#